data_AF-A0A7F8Q402-F1
#
_entry.id   AF-A0A7F8Q402-F1
#
_cell.length_a   1.000
_cell.length_b   1.000
_cell.length_c   1.000
_cell.angle_alpha   90.00
_cell.angle_beta   90.00
_cell.angle_gamma   90.00
#
_symmetry.space_group_name_H-M   'P 1'
#
loop_
_entity.id
_entity.type
_entity.pdbx_description
1 polymer ?
#
loop_
_entity_poly.entity_id
_entity_poly.type
_entity_poly.pdbx_seq_one_letter_code
_entity_poly.pdbx_strand_id
1 'polypeptide(L)'
;MAEEVERVSPFPATDFCPVTLPLPPSVTSMCPWFPVHGALAMALAAPLSCLDVGDIPVHCAFILLCDLLLILSHQGPEEDKGLGLLFFVPDHVLQCKLLTFVREHVFLEDTGAAGPSRVYKEEDADELHELFHRRNMLAVFCKLIVCNVLEMSAAADIYQFYLKHYHHFGDIIKETMTRTRQNDRLRNALSLLLCLQQLFQKHVDTYGLGYDPIEFICGPFYSIRLLARRFALTLGFDRTPDAAHLIHRCVLGRGAL
;
A
#
# COMPACT_ATOMS: atom_id res chain seq x y z
N MET A 1 -28.51 27.47 42.04
CA MET A 1 -27.26 27.60 41.29
C MET A 1 -27.39 26.67 40.10
N ALA A 2 -27.52 27.25 38.91
CA ALA A 2 -27.74 26.52 37.66
C ALA A 2 -26.39 26.06 37.11
N GLU A 3 -26.29 24.79 36.74
CA GLU A 3 -25.13 24.22 36.06
C GLU A 3 -25.54 23.92 34.61
N GLU A 4 -24.74 24.43 33.68
CA GLU A 4 -25.03 24.62 32.27
C GLU A 4 -24.78 23.30 31.51
N VAL A 5 -25.86 22.73 30.98
CA VAL A 5 -25.84 21.53 30.14
C VAL A 5 -25.48 21.97 28.71
N GLU A 6 -24.23 21.76 28.31
CA GLU A 6 -23.76 22.01 26.95
C GLU A 6 -24.31 20.92 26.01
N ARG A 7 -25.31 21.29 25.21
CA ARG A 7 -25.93 20.44 24.18
C ARG A 7 -24.97 20.33 22.99
N VAL A 8 -24.51 19.12 22.68
CA VAL A 8 -23.91 18.81 21.39
C VAL A 8 -25.01 18.78 20.33
N SER A 9 -24.97 19.73 19.41
CA SER A 9 -25.90 19.89 18.30
C SER A 9 -25.70 18.84 17.18
N PRO A 10 -26.73 18.52 16.39
CA PRO A 10 -26.65 17.54 15.30
C PRO A 10 -25.85 18.09 14.11
N PHE A 11 -25.08 17.21 13.46
CA PHE A 11 -24.37 17.47 12.21
C PHE A 11 -25.30 18.04 11.13
N PRO A 12 -24.91 19.12 10.40
CA PRO A 12 -25.62 19.53 9.21
C PRO A 12 -25.28 18.60 8.03
N ALA A 13 -26.30 18.22 7.27
CA ALA A 13 -26.14 17.61 5.96
C ALA A 13 -25.50 18.64 5.02
N THR A 14 -24.35 18.30 4.43
CA THR A 14 -23.70 19.12 3.40
C THR A 14 -23.92 18.52 2.03
N ASP A 15 -24.57 19.32 1.20
CA ASP A 15 -24.82 19.14 -0.22
C ASP A 15 -23.53 18.88 -1.02
N PHE A 16 -23.55 17.85 -1.85
CA PHE A 16 -22.58 17.64 -2.92
C PHE A 16 -22.83 18.66 -4.03
N CYS A 17 -22.07 19.76 -4.07
CA CYS A 17 -21.92 20.56 -5.29
C CYS A 17 -20.75 20.01 -6.14
N PRO A 18 -20.95 19.71 -7.43
CA PRO A 18 -19.89 19.23 -8.30
C PRO A 18 -18.97 20.39 -8.70
N VAL A 19 -17.67 20.23 -8.43
CA VAL A 19 -16.64 21.15 -8.90
C VAL A 19 -16.49 20.96 -10.41
N THR A 20 -16.88 21.96 -11.18
CA THR A 20 -16.67 22.05 -12.63
C THR A 20 -15.20 22.37 -12.89
N LEU A 21 -14.42 21.36 -13.29
CA LEU A 21 -13.03 21.53 -13.77
C LEU A 21 -13.02 22.13 -15.19
N PRO A 22 -12.07 23.00 -15.55
CA PRO A 22 -11.97 23.53 -16.90
C PRO A 22 -11.51 22.43 -17.87
N LEU A 23 -12.24 22.29 -18.97
CA LEU A 23 -11.88 21.43 -20.11
C LEU A 23 -10.54 21.89 -20.74
N PRO A 24 -9.60 20.99 -21.05
CA PRO A 24 -8.44 21.33 -21.86
C PRO A 24 -8.85 21.54 -23.32
N PRO A 25 -8.11 22.37 -24.09
CA PRO A 25 -8.46 22.70 -25.46
C PRO A 25 -8.40 21.46 -26.36
N SER A 26 -9.39 21.38 -27.24
CA SER A 26 -9.50 20.41 -28.32
C SER A 26 -8.27 20.46 -29.23
N VAL A 27 -7.38 19.47 -29.10
CA VAL A 27 -6.36 19.18 -30.10
C VAL A 27 -6.78 17.93 -30.86
N THR A 28 -7.44 18.17 -31.99
CA THR A 28 -7.72 17.19 -33.02
C THR A 28 -6.40 16.84 -33.70
N SER A 29 -5.64 15.90 -33.15
CA SER A 29 -4.60 15.19 -33.89
C SER A 29 -4.65 13.72 -33.52
N MET A 30 -5.07 12.89 -34.47
CA MET A 30 -5.06 11.43 -34.37
C MET A 30 -3.65 10.96 -33.99
N CYS A 31 -3.49 10.54 -32.74
CA CYS A 31 -2.29 9.87 -32.26
C CYS A 31 -2.20 8.48 -32.90
N PRO A 32 -1.14 8.13 -33.64
CA PRO A 32 -0.94 6.78 -34.18
C PRO A 32 -0.62 5.71 -33.10
N TRP A 33 -0.58 6.10 -31.83
CA TRP A 33 0.03 5.35 -30.73
C TRP A 33 -0.94 4.49 -29.91
N PHE A 34 -2.25 4.56 -30.18
CA PHE A 34 -3.28 3.76 -29.49
C PHE A 34 -3.14 2.22 -29.61
N PRO A 35 -2.62 1.62 -30.71
CA PRO A 35 -2.65 0.16 -30.85
C PRO A 35 -1.67 -0.59 -29.93
N VAL A 36 -0.47 -0.02 -29.69
CA VAL A 36 0.62 -0.74 -29.00
C VAL A 36 0.44 -0.72 -27.48
N HIS A 37 -0.02 0.42 -26.94
CA HIS A 37 -0.48 0.50 -25.55
C HIS A 37 -1.72 -0.35 -25.33
N GLY A 38 -2.63 -0.46 -26.31
CA GLY A 38 -3.80 -1.32 -26.23
C GLY A 38 -3.42 -2.80 -26.14
N ALA A 39 -2.48 -3.29 -26.95
CA ALA A 39 -2.06 -4.70 -26.91
C ALA A 39 -1.29 -5.05 -25.64
N LEU A 40 -0.38 -4.17 -25.17
CA LEU A 40 0.33 -4.36 -23.91
C LEU A 40 -0.62 -4.26 -22.71
N ALA A 41 -1.52 -3.28 -22.70
CA ALA A 41 -2.56 -3.16 -21.68
C ALA A 41 -3.52 -4.35 -21.71
N MET A 42 -3.84 -4.92 -22.88
CA MET A 42 -4.65 -6.14 -22.98
C MET A 42 -3.90 -7.38 -22.49
N ALA A 43 -2.59 -7.49 -22.74
CA ALA A 43 -1.76 -8.55 -22.18
C ALA A 43 -1.58 -8.43 -20.66
N LEU A 44 -1.53 -7.20 -20.12
CA LEU A 44 -1.48 -6.90 -18.69
C LEU A 44 -2.87 -6.92 -18.01
N ALA A 45 -3.95 -6.74 -18.78
CA ALA A 45 -5.34 -6.81 -18.33
C ALA A 45 -5.92 -8.23 -18.42
N ALA A 46 -5.21 -9.15 -19.08
CA ALA A 46 -5.43 -10.57 -18.86
C ALA A 46 -5.44 -10.81 -17.35
N PRO A 47 -6.47 -11.46 -16.80
CA PRO A 47 -6.50 -11.79 -15.39
C PRO A 47 -5.17 -12.45 -14.99
N LEU A 48 -4.64 -12.19 -13.80
CA LEU A 48 -3.55 -13.03 -13.28
C LEU A 48 -3.94 -14.52 -13.26
N SER A 49 -5.23 -14.84 -13.35
CA SER A 49 -5.77 -16.19 -13.56
C SER A 49 -5.71 -16.72 -15.00
N CYS A 50 -5.21 -15.95 -15.98
CA CYS A 50 -5.06 -16.35 -17.39
C CYS A 50 -3.59 -16.41 -17.86
N LEU A 51 -2.62 -16.35 -16.96
CA LEU A 51 -1.21 -16.65 -17.25
C LEU A 51 -0.96 -18.17 -17.40
N ASP A 52 -1.89 -18.89 -18.03
CA ASP A 52 -1.72 -20.30 -18.41
C ASP A 52 -0.91 -20.40 -19.72
N VAL A 53 0.24 -19.73 -19.74
CA VAL A 53 1.28 -19.93 -20.76
C VAL A 53 2.15 -21.09 -20.26
N GLY A 54 1.55 -22.29 -20.17
CA GLY A 54 2.21 -23.55 -19.82
C GLY A 54 2.91 -23.59 -18.47
N ASP A 55 2.30 -24.22 -17.45
CA ASP A 55 2.91 -24.64 -16.18
C ASP A 55 3.72 -23.58 -15.39
N ILE A 56 3.58 -22.27 -15.68
CA ILE A 56 4.26 -21.23 -14.91
C ILE A 56 3.52 -21.07 -13.58
N PRO A 57 4.18 -21.27 -12.42
CA PRO A 57 3.53 -21.10 -11.14
C PRO A 57 3.15 -19.63 -10.92
N VAL A 58 2.00 -19.40 -10.27
CA VAL A 58 1.41 -18.05 -10.10
C VAL A 58 2.36 -17.01 -9.50
N HIS A 59 3.27 -17.43 -8.61
CA HIS A 59 4.27 -16.54 -8.03
C HIS A 59 5.29 -16.06 -9.07
N CYS A 60 5.72 -16.93 -10.00
CA CYS A 60 6.61 -16.58 -11.11
C CYS A 60 5.94 -15.58 -12.05
N ALA A 61 4.67 -15.82 -12.39
CA ALA A 61 3.89 -14.91 -13.23
C ALA A 61 3.81 -13.50 -12.63
N PHE A 62 3.55 -13.41 -11.32
CA PHE A 62 3.52 -12.13 -10.61
C PHE A 62 4.88 -11.42 -10.58
N ILE A 63 5.96 -12.16 -10.32
CA ILE A 63 7.33 -11.60 -10.31
C ILE A 63 7.70 -11.06 -11.68
N LEU A 64 7.46 -11.83 -12.74
CA LEU A 64 7.73 -11.42 -14.12
C LEU A 64 6.94 -10.16 -14.51
N LEU A 65 5.67 -10.08 -14.10
CA LEU A 65 4.86 -8.89 -14.30
C LEU A 65 5.48 -7.67 -13.62
N CYS A 66 5.90 -7.79 -12.36
CA CYS A 66 6.50 -6.69 -11.63
C CYS A 66 7.88 -6.29 -12.19
N ASP A 67 8.70 -7.25 -12.60
CA ASP A 67 9.98 -6.96 -13.25
C ASP A 67 9.79 -6.26 -14.61
N LEU A 68 8.78 -6.66 -15.37
CA LEU A 68 8.41 -5.98 -16.62
C LEU A 68 7.97 -4.54 -16.34
N LEU A 69 7.13 -4.30 -15.33
CA LEU A 69 6.73 -2.95 -14.93
C LEU A 69 7.94 -2.09 -14.52
N LEU A 70 8.89 -2.66 -13.77
CA LEU A 70 10.15 -1.97 -13.43
C LEU A 70 10.94 -1.58 -14.69
N ILE A 71 11.13 -2.52 -15.61
CA ILE A 71 11.91 -2.29 -16.84
C ILE A 71 11.24 -1.22 -17.71
N LEU A 72 9.93 -1.32 -17.94
CA LEU A 72 9.18 -0.39 -18.78
C LEU A 72 9.08 1.02 -18.16
N SER A 73 9.05 1.13 -16.83
CA SER A 73 8.99 2.42 -16.14
C SER A 73 10.29 3.23 -16.22
N HIS A 74 11.45 2.56 -16.28
CA HIS A 74 12.77 3.21 -16.32
C HIS A 74 13.30 3.46 -17.73
N GLN A 75 12.67 2.89 -18.76
CA GLN A 75 12.95 3.24 -20.15
C GLN A 75 12.22 4.55 -20.50
N GLY A 76 12.77 5.66 -20.01
CA GLY A 76 12.26 7.00 -20.28
C GLY A 76 12.45 7.43 -21.74
N PRO A 77 11.78 8.52 -22.16
CA PRO A 77 11.92 9.12 -23.47
C PRO A 77 13.21 9.95 -23.53
N GLU A 78 14.38 9.32 -23.40
CA GLU A 78 15.63 9.98 -23.78
C GLU A 78 15.66 10.04 -25.33
N GLU A 79 15.66 11.27 -25.82
CA GLU A 79 15.72 11.66 -27.24
C GLU A 79 16.99 11.12 -27.92
N ASP A 80 17.06 9.85 -28.31
CA ASP A 80 17.85 9.42 -29.49
C ASP A 80 17.76 7.93 -29.88
N LYS A 81 17.02 7.12 -29.13
CA LYS A 81 16.81 5.71 -29.48
C LYS A 81 15.32 5.49 -29.54
N GLY A 82 14.79 4.97 -30.65
CA GLY A 82 13.35 4.78 -30.92
C GLY A 82 12.59 3.84 -29.96
N LEU A 83 12.96 3.79 -28.68
CA LEU A 83 12.42 3.03 -27.56
C LEU A 83 11.57 3.89 -26.61
N GLY A 84 11.43 5.20 -26.85
CA GLY A 84 10.49 6.06 -26.12
C GLY A 84 9.01 5.63 -26.23
N LEU A 85 8.72 4.61 -27.04
CA LEU A 85 7.44 3.91 -27.16
C LEU A 85 7.07 2.98 -25.99
N LEU A 86 8.03 2.58 -25.16
CA LEU A 86 7.82 1.50 -24.16
C LEU A 86 7.61 2.02 -22.74
N PHE A 87 7.52 3.34 -22.55
CA PHE A 87 7.24 3.93 -21.24
C PHE A 87 5.83 3.55 -20.79
N PHE A 88 5.75 2.71 -19.76
CA PHE A 88 4.49 2.27 -19.18
C PHE A 88 4.40 2.69 -17.72
N VAL A 89 3.32 3.38 -17.37
CA VAL A 89 2.96 3.71 -15.99
C VAL A 89 1.71 2.90 -15.64
N PRO A 90 1.75 2.09 -14.56
CA PRO A 90 0.59 1.31 -14.15
C PRO A 90 -0.54 2.24 -13.70
N ASP A 91 -1.72 2.04 -14.28
CA ASP A 91 -2.93 2.77 -13.87
C ASP A 91 -3.39 2.34 -12.46
N HIS A 92 -4.29 3.12 -11.87
CA HIS A 92 -4.82 2.83 -10.53
C HIS A 92 -5.49 1.45 -10.45
N VAL A 93 -6.13 0.98 -11.54
CA VAL A 93 -6.81 -0.32 -11.57
C VAL A 93 -5.80 -1.47 -11.45
N LEU A 94 -4.67 -1.40 -12.18
CA LEU A 94 -3.58 -2.36 -12.10
C LEU A 94 -2.88 -2.29 -10.74
N GLN A 95 -2.66 -1.10 -10.20
CA GLN A 95 -2.12 -0.94 -8.83
C GLN A 95 -3.00 -1.65 -7.80
N CYS A 96 -4.33 -1.47 -7.86
CA CYS A 96 -5.27 -2.19 -7.00
C CYS A 96 -5.21 -3.70 -7.19
N LYS A 97 -5.14 -4.20 -8.44
CA LYS A 97 -5.04 -5.63 -8.72
C LYS A 97 -3.76 -6.25 -8.15
N LEU A 98 -2.62 -5.59 -8.33
CA LEU A 98 -1.34 -6.04 -7.77
C LEU A 98 -1.41 -6.09 -6.24
N LEU A 99 -1.97 -5.07 -5.62
CA LEU A 99 -2.13 -5.01 -4.17
C LEU A 99 -3.07 -6.11 -3.65
N THR A 100 -4.21 -6.32 -4.30
CA THR A 100 -5.15 -7.40 -3.95
C THR A 100 -4.47 -8.76 -4.07
N PHE A 101 -3.71 -8.99 -5.13
CA PHE A 101 -2.95 -10.24 -5.30
C PHE A 101 -1.96 -10.47 -4.15
N VAL A 102 -1.18 -9.45 -3.76
CA VAL A 102 -0.26 -9.53 -2.61
C VAL A 102 -1.01 -9.83 -1.33
N ARG A 103 -2.17 -9.21 -1.08
CA ARG A 103 -2.98 -9.49 0.11
C ARG A 103 -3.44 -10.94 0.17
N GLU A 104 -3.91 -11.48 -0.95
CA GLU A 104 -4.47 -12.83 -1.02
C GLU A 104 -3.40 -13.93 -1.01
N HIS A 105 -2.22 -13.68 -1.58
CA HIS A 105 -1.19 -14.72 -1.78
C HIS A 105 0.01 -14.60 -0.83
N VAL A 106 0.28 -13.42 -0.25
CA VAL A 106 1.39 -13.21 0.70
C VAL A 106 0.89 -13.23 2.14
N PHE A 107 -0.20 -12.52 2.43
CA PHE A 107 -0.72 -12.31 3.78
C PHE A 107 -1.90 -13.24 4.11
N LEU A 108 -1.78 -14.51 3.73
CA LEU A 108 -2.75 -15.55 4.09
C LEU A 108 -2.93 -15.57 5.61
N GLU A 109 -4.17 -15.64 6.08
CA GLU A 109 -4.41 -15.83 7.50
C GLU A 109 -3.94 -17.23 7.88
N ASP A 110 -2.90 -17.32 8.72
CA ASP A 110 -2.51 -18.57 9.36
C ASP A 110 -3.74 -19.13 10.08
N THR A 111 -4.40 -20.12 9.49
CA THR A 111 -5.38 -20.96 10.16
C THR A 111 -4.65 -21.87 11.13
N GLY A 112 -4.12 -21.29 12.21
CA GLY A 112 -3.79 -21.88 13.51
C GLY A 112 -3.44 -23.36 13.59
N ALA A 113 -2.49 -23.85 12.79
CA ALA A 113 -1.98 -25.21 12.89
C ALA A 113 -0.50 -25.23 13.26
N ALA A 114 -0.15 -24.66 14.42
CA ALA A 114 1.16 -24.85 15.03
C ALA A 114 1.02 -25.63 16.35
N GLY A 115 0.82 -26.95 16.22
CA GLY A 115 1.07 -27.90 17.31
C GLY A 115 2.55 -28.31 17.26
N PRO A 116 3.28 -28.36 18.39
CA PRO A 116 4.70 -28.69 18.37
C PRO A 116 4.86 -30.21 18.24
N SER A 117 4.99 -30.72 17.01
CA SER A 117 5.41 -32.10 16.78
C SER A 117 6.68 -32.13 15.94
N ARG A 118 7.80 -32.22 16.67
CA ARG A 118 9.16 -32.38 16.15
C ARG A 118 9.32 -33.70 15.43
N VAL A 119 9.10 -33.70 14.12
CA VAL A 119 9.71 -34.63 13.16
C VAL A 119 10.01 -33.78 11.95
N TYR A 120 11.28 -33.60 11.59
CA TYR A 120 11.65 -32.95 10.33
C TYR A 120 11.10 -33.81 9.19
N LYS A 121 9.93 -33.44 8.69
CA LYS A 121 9.23 -34.07 7.58
C LYS A 121 9.39 -33.22 6.33
N GLU A 122 9.20 -33.83 5.17
CA GLU A 122 9.10 -33.15 3.86
C GLU A 122 8.18 -31.92 3.90
N GLU A 123 7.16 -31.95 4.76
CA GLU A 123 6.25 -30.82 5.09
C GLU A 123 6.99 -29.53 5.50
N ASP A 124 8.09 -29.62 6.27
CA ASP A 124 8.87 -28.43 6.69
C ASP A 124 9.62 -27.78 5.51
N ALA A 125 10.03 -28.58 4.51
CA ALA A 125 10.73 -28.09 3.33
C ALA A 125 9.77 -27.37 2.39
N ASP A 126 8.55 -27.88 2.24
CA ASP A 126 7.50 -27.27 1.43
C ASP A 126 6.98 -25.98 2.07
N GLU A 127 6.78 -25.94 3.39
CA GLU A 127 6.43 -24.71 4.12
C GLU A 127 7.51 -23.62 3.97
N LEU A 128 8.78 -24.00 4.07
CA LEU A 128 9.90 -23.08 3.86
C LEU A 128 9.93 -22.55 2.42
N HIS A 129 9.64 -23.42 1.44
CA HIS A 129 9.61 -23.06 0.02
C HIS A 129 8.45 -22.11 -0.30
N GLU A 130 7.25 -22.38 0.23
CA GLU A 130 6.12 -21.45 0.12
C GLU A 130 6.42 -20.10 0.76
N LEU A 131 6.98 -20.09 1.97
CA LEU A 131 7.35 -18.85 2.66
C LEU A 131 8.36 -18.05 1.84
N PHE A 132 9.34 -18.72 1.24
CA PHE A 132 10.31 -18.09 0.35
C PHE A 132 9.61 -17.41 -0.85
N HIS A 133 8.67 -18.09 -1.50
CA HIS A 133 7.91 -17.52 -2.62
C HIS A 133 7.07 -16.32 -2.21
N ARG A 134 6.39 -16.39 -1.06
CA ARG A 134 5.62 -15.26 -0.50
C ARG A 134 6.52 -14.07 -0.19
N ARG A 135 7.69 -14.30 0.41
CA ARG A 135 8.69 -13.26 0.67
C ARG A 135 9.18 -12.63 -0.62
N ASN A 136 9.41 -13.42 -1.67
CA ASN A 136 9.86 -12.93 -2.96
C ASN A 136 8.80 -12.05 -3.64
N MET A 137 7.54 -12.51 -3.68
CA MET A 137 6.41 -11.72 -4.21
C MET A 137 6.29 -10.37 -3.49
N LEU A 138 6.37 -10.36 -2.15
CA LEU A 138 6.34 -9.12 -1.37
C LEU A 138 7.52 -8.20 -1.71
N ALA A 139 8.73 -8.75 -1.81
CA ALA A 139 9.93 -7.97 -2.08
C ALA A 139 9.85 -7.27 -3.45
N VAL A 140 9.39 -7.97 -4.49
CA VAL A 140 9.27 -7.41 -5.84
C VAL A 140 8.15 -6.37 -5.89
N PHE A 141 7.02 -6.57 -5.21
CA PHE A 141 5.99 -5.54 -5.08
C PHE A 141 6.51 -4.28 -4.36
N CYS A 142 7.20 -4.45 -3.23
CA CYS A 142 7.81 -3.34 -2.50
C CYS A 142 8.87 -2.59 -3.33
N LYS A 143 9.59 -3.30 -4.21
CA LYS A 143 10.56 -2.70 -5.14
C LYS A 143 9.87 -1.75 -6.11
N LEU A 144 8.67 -2.06 -6.60
CA LEU A 144 7.89 -1.15 -7.44
C LEU A 144 7.56 0.17 -6.73
N ILE A 145 7.24 0.12 -5.44
CA ILE A 145 6.97 1.31 -4.61
C ILE A 145 8.26 2.12 -4.42
N VAL A 146 9.36 1.45 -4.04
CA VAL A 146 10.66 2.11 -3.82
C VAL A 146 11.21 2.73 -5.10
N CYS A 147 10.99 2.12 -6.26
CA CYS A 147 11.37 2.66 -7.55
C CYS A 147 10.38 3.72 -8.09
N ASN A 148 9.35 4.09 -7.31
CA ASN A 148 8.33 5.07 -7.68
C ASN A 148 7.56 4.71 -8.96
N VAL A 149 7.39 3.41 -9.22
CA VAL A 149 6.54 2.86 -10.29
C VAL A 149 5.09 2.82 -9.85
N LEU A 150 4.84 2.47 -8.59
CA LEU A 150 3.54 2.63 -7.93
C LEU A 150 3.57 3.87 -7.04
N GLU A 151 2.38 4.39 -6.73
CA GLU A 151 2.28 5.48 -5.78
C GLU A 151 2.76 5.05 -4.39
N MET A 152 3.47 5.95 -3.69
CA MET A 152 3.92 5.69 -2.31
C MET A 152 2.76 5.48 -1.32
N SER A 153 1.56 5.95 -1.66
CA SER A 153 0.31 5.69 -0.94
C SER A 153 0.00 4.19 -0.85
N ALA A 154 0.30 3.40 -1.88
CA ALA A 154 0.09 1.94 -1.90
C ALA A 154 0.92 1.20 -0.83
N ALA A 155 1.98 1.82 -0.31
CA ALA A 155 2.75 1.26 0.80
C ALA A 155 1.93 1.17 2.10
N ALA A 156 0.94 2.08 2.28
CA ALA A 156 0.08 2.10 3.46
C ALA A 156 -0.65 0.77 3.65
N ASP A 157 -1.12 0.20 2.54
CA ASP A 157 -1.84 -1.06 2.48
C ASP A 157 -0.98 -2.28 2.82
N ILE A 158 0.35 -2.16 2.77
CA ILE A 158 1.31 -3.18 3.18
C ILE A 158 1.73 -2.98 4.63
N TYR A 159 1.95 -1.73 5.04
CA TYR A 159 2.43 -1.39 6.38
C TYR A 159 1.50 -1.85 7.51
N GLN A 160 0.20 -1.95 7.25
CA GLN A 160 -0.77 -2.51 8.19
C GLN A 160 -0.45 -3.96 8.62
N PHE A 161 0.26 -4.73 7.79
CA PHE A 161 0.63 -6.12 8.09
C PHE A 161 1.92 -6.24 8.89
N TYR A 162 2.63 -5.14 9.16
CA TYR A 162 3.95 -5.13 9.77
C TYR A 162 4.01 -5.82 11.14
N LEU A 163 3.00 -5.57 12.00
CA LEU A 163 2.95 -6.21 13.32
C LEU A 163 2.48 -7.66 13.23
N LYS A 164 1.42 -7.92 12.46
CA LYS A 164 0.80 -9.25 12.36
C LYS A 164 1.77 -10.29 11.79
N HIS A 165 2.56 -9.92 10.78
CA HIS A 165 3.49 -10.82 10.12
C HIS A 165 4.97 -10.44 10.34
N TYR A 166 5.27 -9.89 11.52
CA TYR A 166 6.61 -9.39 11.83
C TYR A 166 7.71 -10.44 11.66
N HIS A 167 7.43 -11.69 12.04
CA HIS A 167 8.41 -12.79 11.96
C HIS A 167 8.77 -13.17 10.51
N HIS A 168 7.79 -13.13 9.60
CA HIS A 168 7.94 -13.62 8.22
C HIS A 168 8.34 -12.52 7.23
N PHE A 169 7.80 -11.31 7.41
CA PHE A 169 7.90 -10.21 6.44
C PHE A 169 8.40 -8.90 7.04
N GLY A 170 8.68 -8.86 8.35
CA GLY A 170 8.99 -7.63 9.07
C GLY A 170 10.27 -6.94 8.58
N ASP A 171 11.27 -7.70 8.13
CA ASP A 171 12.51 -7.19 7.56
C ASP A 171 12.28 -6.52 6.19
N ILE A 172 11.53 -7.17 5.29
CA ILE A 172 11.18 -6.61 3.98
C ILE A 172 10.38 -5.32 4.13
N ILE A 173 9.36 -5.32 4.99
CA ILE A 173 8.52 -4.14 5.24
C ILE A 173 9.34 -3.01 5.88
N LYS A 174 10.25 -3.34 6.81
CA LYS A 174 11.15 -2.35 7.45
C LYS A 174 12.15 -1.74 6.47
N GLU A 175 12.73 -2.55 5.59
CA GLU A 175 13.62 -2.06 4.55
C GLU A 175 12.85 -1.15 3.58
N THR A 176 11.63 -1.53 3.22
CA THR A 176 10.74 -0.71 2.37
C THR A 176 10.49 0.66 3.01
N MET A 177 10.09 0.73 4.28
CA MET A 177 9.94 1.98 5.02
C MET A 177 11.23 2.82 5.05
N THR A 178 12.39 2.17 5.15
CA THR A 178 13.69 2.86 5.20
C THR A 178 14.03 3.47 3.83
N ARG A 179 13.79 2.73 2.75
CA ARG A 179 14.03 3.16 1.37
C ARG A 179 13.07 4.25 0.92
N THR A 180 11.77 4.10 1.18
CA THR A 180 10.78 5.15 0.86
C THR A 180 11.08 6.43 1.61
N ARG A 181 11.53 6.36 2.88
CA ARG A 181 11.99 7.52 3.65
C ARG A 181 13.25 8.18 3.07
N GLN A 182 14.19 7.40 2.53
CA GLN A 182 15.39 7.94 1.87
C GLN A 182 15.03 8.66 0.57
N ASN A 183 14.03 8.16 -0.16
CA ASN A 183 13.54 8.77 -1.39
C ASN A 183 12.78 10.07 -1.13
N ASP A 184 11.77 10.03 -0.25
CA ASP A 184 10.96 11.19 0.12
C ASP A 184 10.43 11.05 1.55
N ARG A 185 11.01 11.83 2.47
CA ARG A 185 10.64 11.81 3.89
C ARG A 185 9.19 12.20 4.13
N LEU A 186 8.68 13.18 3.37
CA LEU A 186 7.34 13.72 3.55
C LEU A 186 6.30 12.75 3.03
N ARG A 187 6.46 12.26 1.80
CA ARG A 187 5.52 11.28 1.23
C ARG A 187 5.53 9.97 2.04
N ASN A 188 6.68 9.56 2.56
CA ASN A 188 6.76 8.40 3.45
C ASN A 188 6.01 8.64 4.77
N ALA A 189 6.13 9.83 5.36
CA ALA A 189 5.36 10.16 6.56
C ALA A 189 3.84 10.17 6.29
N LEU A 190 3.43 10.68 5.12
CA LEU A 190 2.03 10.67 4.71
C LEU A 190 1.51 9.24 4.46
N SER A 191 2.30 8.33 3.89
CA SER A 191 1.87 6.93 3.70
C SER A 191 1.78 6.16 5.02
N LEU A 192 2.70 6.40 5.96
CA LEU A 192 2.61 5.84 7.32
C LEU A 192 1.36 6.35 8.06
N LEU A 193 1.05 7.64 7.93
CA LEU A 193 -0.16 8.22 8.48
C LEU A 193 -1.43 7.65 7.84
N LEU A 194 -1.44 7.53 6.51
CA LEU A 194 -2.55 6.95 5.75
C LEU A 194 -2.86 5.52 6.22
N CYS A 195 -1.82 4.72 6.48
CA CYS A 195 -1.98 3.38 7.04
C CYS A 195 -2.70 3.41 8.40
N LEU A 196 -2.27 4.31 9.31
CA LEU A 196 -2.91 4.45 10.62
C LEU A 196 -4.36 4.92 10.51
N GLN A 197 -4.65 5.84 9.59
CA GLN A 197 -6.01 6.33 9.33
C GLN A 197 -6.91 5.19 8.82
N GLN A 198 -6.47 4.40 7.85
CA GLN A 198 -7.21 3.26 7.33
C GLN A 198 -7.49 2.21 8.41
N LEU A 199 -6.49 1.89 9.23
CA LEU A 199 -6.65 0.95 10.36
C LEU A 199 -7.61 1.47 11.42
N PHE A 200 -7.53 2.76 11.74
CA PHE A 200 -8.43 3.38 12.69
C PHE A 200 -9.87 3.42 12.16
N GLN A 201 -10.06 3.75 10.89
CA GLN A 201 -11.38 3.72 10.27
C GLN A 201 -11.99 2.33 10.36
N LYS A 202 -11.22 1.28 9.99
CA LYS A 202 -11.66 -0.11 10.11
C LYS A 202 -12.02 -0.49 11.56
N HIS A 203 -11.27 0.01 12.54
CA HIS A 203 -11.58 -0.17 13.95
C HIS A 203 -12.91 0.47 14.33
N VAL A 204 -13.12 1.74 13.96
CA VAL A 204 -14.35 2.47 14.23
C VAL A 204 -15.55 1.81 13.56
N ASP A 205 -15.41 1.33 12.32
CA ASP A 205 -16.48 0.65 11.61
C ASP A 205 -16.88 -0.68 12.29
N THR A 206 -15.93 -1.35 12.96
CA THR A 206 -16.15 -2.65 13.60
C THR A 206 -16.63 -2.54 15.05
N TYR A 207 -16.05 -1.63 15.83
CA TYR A 207 -16.24 -1.52 17.29
C TYR A 207 -16.96 -0.23 17.72
N GLY A 208 -17.18 0.70 16.78
CA GLY A 208 -17.70 2.04 17.08
C GLY A 208 -16.67 2.95 17.75
N LEU A 209 -17.15 4.10 18.24
CA LEU A 209 -16.36 5.07 19.02
C LEU A 209 -16.45 4.80 20.54
N GLY A 210 -16.90 3.61 20.95
CA GLY A 210 -17.05 3.25 22.35
C GLY A 210 -15.71 3.36 23.09
N TYR A 211 -15.66 4.18 24.14
CA TYR A 211 -14.49 4.27 25.01
C TYR A 211 -14.63 3.26 26.14
N ASP A 212 -14.02 2.08 25.97
CA ASP A 212 -13.77 1.17 27.09
C ASP A 212 -12.29 1.28 27.52
N PRO A 213 -12.00 1.64 28.78
CA PRO A 213 -10.64 1.69 29.31
C PRO A 213 -9.85 0.39 29.11
N ILE A 214 -10.51 -0.78 29.09
CA ILE A 214 -9.87 -2.08 28.89
C ILE A 214 -9.46 -2.26 27.42
N GLU A 215 -10.32 -1.88 26.48
CA GLU A 215 -9.99 -1.90 25.05
C GLU A 215 -8.84 -0.96 24.70
N PHE A 216 -8.71 0.16 25.42
CA PHE A 216 -7.58 1.07 25.27
C PHE A 216 -6.22 0.45 25.68
N ILE A 217 -6.24 -0.53 26.59
CA ILE A 217 -5.03 -1.16 27.13
C ILE A 217 -4.67 -2.43 26.36
N CYS A 218 -5.64 -3.30 26.07
CA CYS A 218 -5.39 -4.60 25.42
C CYS A 218 -6.34 -4.95 24.27
N GLY A 219 -7.22 -4.03 23.87
CA GLY A 219 -8.17 -4.27 22.78
C GLY A 219 -7.56 -4.15 21.38
N PRO A 220 -8.37 -4.31 20.32
CA PRO A 220 -7.94 -4.20 18.93
C PRO A 220 -7.22 -2.87 18.63
N PHE A 221 -7.63 -1.79 19.27
CA PHE A 221 -6.99 -0.47 19.22
C PHE A 221 -5.52 -0.48 19.69
N TYR A 222 -5.15 -1.37 20.62
CA TYR A 222 -3.78 -1.50 21.11
C TYR A 222 -2.79 -1.76 19.97
N SER A 223 -3.17 -2.63 19.02
CA SER A 223 -2.32 -2.98 17.87
C SER A 223 -2.01 -1.76 16.99
N ILE A 224 -3.00 -0.90 16.76
CA ILE A 224 -2.88 0.36 16.00
C ILE A 224 -1.93 1.32 16.74
N ARG A 225 -2.10 1.46 18.06
CA ARG A 225 -1.22 2.30 18.87
C ARG A 225 0.22 1.80 18.89
N LEU A 226 0.42 0.48 18.97
CA LEU A 226 1.75 -0.12 18.93
C LEU A 226 2.41 0.11 17.56
N LEU A 227 1.62 0.00 16.48
CA LEU A 227 2.09 0.27 15.12
C LEU A 227 2.51 1.74 14.97
N ALA A 228 1.67 2.67 15.45
CA ALA A 228 1.98 4.09 15.45
C ALA A 228 3.28 4.41 16.21
N ARG A 229 3.49 3.78 17.37
CA ARG A 229 4.75 3.91 18.13
C ARG A 229 5.95 3.43 17.32
N ARG A 230 5.85 2.30 16.61
CA ARG A 230 6.93 1.80 15.74
C ARG A 230 7.19 2.71 14.54
N PHE A 231 6.13 3.27 13.93
CA PHE A 231 6.27 4.24 12.85
C PHE A 231 6.96 5.52 13.30
N ALA A 232 6.62 6.04 14.49
CA ALA A 232 7.28 7.22 15.05
C ALA A 232 8.80 7.04 15.18
N LEU A 233 9.26 5.86 15.60
CA LEU A 233 10.69 5.52 15.64
C LEU A 233 11.34 5.47 14.25
N THR A 234 10.56 5.12 13.22
CA THR A 234 11.03 5.02 11.83
C THR A 234 11.06 6.37 11.12
N LEU A 235 10.29 7.37 11.57
CA LEU A 235 10.31 8.71 10.98
C LEU A 235 11.65 9.43 11.24
N GLY A 236 12.41 9.02 12.25
CA GLY A 236 13.72 9.59 12.52
C GLY A 236 13.67 11.10 12.67
N PHE A 237 12.62 11.63 13.33
CA PHE A 237 12.58 13.02 13.76
C PHE A 237 13.63 13.22 14.86
N ASP A 238 14.89 13.21 14.44
CA ASP A 238 15.98 13.76 15.21
C ASP A 238 15.72 15.26 15.32
N ARG A 239 15.10 15.64 16.45
CA ARG A 239 15.22 16.95 17.10
C ARG A 239 14.99 18.17 16.21
N THR A 240 14.08 18.11 15.24
CA THR A 240 13.59 19.31 14.54
C THR A 240 12.07 19.41 14.70
N PRO A 241 11.55 20.48 15.33
CA PRO A 241 10.11 20.64 15.57
C PRO A 241 9.30 20.76 14.27
N ASP A 242 9.94 21.11 13.16
CA ASP A 242 9.26 21.48 11.91
C ASP A 242 8.52 20.32 11.24
N ALA A 243 9.03 19.11 11.34
CA ALA A 243 8.45 18.00 10.59
C ALA A 243 7.35 17.25 11.37
N ALA A 244 7.37 17.31 12.71
CA ALA A 244 6.20 17.00 13.53
C ALA A 244 5.08 18.05 13.30
N HIS A 245 5.44 19.34 13.21
CA HIS A 245 4.51 20.41 12.83
C HIS A 245 3.95 20.22 11.41
N LEU A 246 4.74 19.74 10.46
CA LEU A 246 4.31 19.49 9.08
C LEU A 246 3.28 18.36 9.00
N ILE A 247 3.50 17.26 9.72
CA ILE A 247 2.51 16.17 9.80
C ILE A 247 1.25 16.68 10.51
N HIS A 248 1.38 17.36 11.65
CA HIS A 248 0.23 17.91 12.37
C HIS A 248 -0.59 18.89 11.51
N ARG A 249 0.08 19.73 10.71
CA ARG A 249 -0.56 20.66 9.77
C ARG A 249 -1.17 19.96 8.56
N CYS A 250 -0.57 18.89 8.03
CA CYS A 250 -1.17 18.07 6.98
C CYS A 250 -2.38 17.26 7.48
N VAL A 251 -2.34 16.79 8.73
CA VAL A 251 -3.45 16.07 9.38
C VAL A 251 -4.63 17.02 9.63
N LEU A 252 -4.38 18.20 10.20
CA LEU A 252 -5.45 19.15 10.53
C LEU A 252 -5.93 19.98 9.33
N GLY A 253 -5.06 20.25 8.36
CA GLY A 253 -5.40 21.06 7.17
C GLY A 253 -6.37 20.38 6.20
N ARG A 254 -6.54 19.05 6.29
CA ARG A 254 -7.58 18.32 5.53
C ARG A 254 -8.94 18.25 6.23
N GLY A 255 -9.05 18.71 7.48
CA GLY A 255 -10.31 18.81 8.22
C GLY A 255 -10.91 20.21 8.25
N ALA A 256 -10.34 21.17 7.53
CA ALA A 256 -10.71 22.59 7.58
C ALA A 256 -10.98 23.22 6.20
N LEU A 257 -11.28 22.42 5.18
CA LEU A 257 -11.70 22.86 3.85
C LEU A 257 -12.97 22.15 3.43
#